data_AF-A0A2D7IR48-F1
#
_entry.id   AF-A0A2D7IR48-F1
#
_cell.length_a   1.000
_cell.length_b   1.000
_cell.length_c   1.000
_cell.angle_alpha   90.00
_cell.angle_beta   90.00
_cell.angle_gamma   90.00
#
_symmetry.space_group_name_H-M   'P 1'
#
loop_
_entity.id
_entity.type
_entity.pdbx_description
1 polymer ?
#
loop_
_entity_poly.entity_id
_entity_poly.type
_entity_poly.pdbx_seq_one_letter_code
_entity_poly.pdbx_strand_id
1 'polypeptide(L)' 'MYDKIEKGLIDRVGVGVFISIFISLLGTVLFQNYVMQYVSQFLGLFVALSIIIIGMLIVWNLKVELEKNES' A
#
# COMPACT_ATOMS: atom_id res chain seq x y z
N MET A 1 -22.82 18.35 -0.94
CA MET A 1 -21.46 18.94 -0.78
C MET A 1 -20.82 18.49 0.53
N TYR A 2 -21.56 18.55 1.65
CA TYR A 2 -21.16 17.98 2.95
C TYR A 2 -20.84 16.47 2.87
N ASP A 3 -21.68 15.71 2.18
CA ASP A 3 -21.54 14.26 1.95
C ASP A 3 -20.22 13.85 1.23
N LYS A 4 -19.71 14.72 0.36
CA LYS A 4 -18.41 14.51 -0.33
C LYS A 4 -17.22 14.79 0.59
N ILE A 5 -17.36 15.75 1.50
CA ILE A 5 -16.34 16.10 2.49
C ILE A 5 -16.27 15.01 3.57
N GLU A 6 -17.42 14.52 4.02
CA GLU A 6 -17.53 13.47 5.03
C GLU A 6 -16.99 12.12 4.52
N LYS A 7 -17.32 11.72 3.28
CA LYS A 7 -16.67 10.57 2.63
C LYS A 7 -15.16 10.73 2.51
N GLY A 8 -14.68 11.89 2.08
CA GLY A 8 -13.24 12.14 1.96
C GLY A 8 -12.50 12.13 3.31
N LEU A 9 -13.18 12.53 4.39
CA LEU A 9 -12.64 12.49 5.75
C LEU A 9 -12.60 11.06 6.28
N ILE A 10 -13.68 10.29 6.10
CA ILE A 10 -13.77 8.88 6.46
C ILE A 10 -12.73 8.05 5.70
N ASP A 11 -12.55 8.29 4.40
CA ASP A 11 -11.53 7.61 3.60
C ASP A 11 -10.12 7.94 4.11
N ARG A 12 -9.83 9.20 4.44
CA ARG A 12 -8.53 9.58 5.02
C ARG A 12 -8.27 8.96 6.38
N VAL A 13 -9.27 8.95 7.25
CA VAL A 13 -9.17 8.35 8.59
C VAL A 13 -9.03 6.83 8.48
N GLY A 14 -9.81 6.19 7.61
CA GLY A 14 -9.73 4.76 7.33
C GLY A 14 -8.36 4.34 6.79
N VAL A 15 -7.81 5.11 5.84
CA VAL A 15 -6.45 4.91 5.34
C VAL A 15 -5.40 5.12 6.44
N GLY A 16 -5.56 6.14 7.28
CA GLY A 16 -4.66 6.40 8.40
C GLY A 16 -4.64 5.25 9.43
N VAL A 17 -5.81 4.76 9.82
CA VAL A 17 -5.97 3.61 10.73
C VAL A 17 -5.42 2.33 10.11
N PHE A 18 -5.68 2.11 8.82
CA PHE A 18 -5.12 0.97 8.09
C PHE A 18 -3.59 1.00 8.08
N ILE A 19 -2.99 2.15 7.76
CA ILE A 19 -1.54 2.34 7.77
C ILE A 19 -0.97 2.11 9.17
N SER A 20 -1.61 2.63 10.22
CA SER A 20 -1.11 2.43 11.59
C SER A 20 -1.13 0.96 12.01
N ILE A 21 -2.22 0.23 11.72
CA ILE A 21 -2.33 -1.20 12.01
C ILE A 21 -1.28 -1.99 11.22
N PHE A 22 -1.09 -1.63 9.95
CA PHE A 22 -0.11 -2.26 9.07
C PHE A 22 1.33 -2.08 9.59
N ILE A 23 1.69 -0.86 9.98
CA ILE A 23 3.02 -0.56 10.55
C ILE A 23 3.22 -1.29 11.88
N SER A 24 2.21 -1.30 12.76
CA SER A 24 2.28 -2.03 14.03
C SER A 24 2.51 -3.52 13.83
N LEU A 25 1.77 -4.15 12.91
CA LEU A 25 1.96 -5.56 12.54
C LEU A 25 3.35 -5.82 11.95
N LEU A 26 3.83 -4.95 11.07
CA LEU A 26 5.18 -5.02 10.50
C LEU A 26 6.23 -5.00 11.61
N GLY A 27 6.12 -4.09 12.57
CA GLY A 27 7.00 -4.02 13.74
C GLY A 27 6.96 -5.33 14.52
N THR A 28 5.77 -5.81 14.90
CA THR A 28 5.62 -7.07 15.65
C THR A 28 6.27 -8.26 14.95
N VAL A 29 6.12 -8.36 13.63
CA VAL A 29 6.71 -9.45 12.84
C VAL A 29 8.22 -9.30 12.74
N LEU A 30 8.74 -8.09 12.51
CA LEU A 30 10.19 -7.86 12.33
C LEU A 30 11.01 -8.12 13.61
N PHE A 31 10.45 -7.87 14.79
CA PHE A 31 11.15 -8.05 16.08
C PHE A 31 11.01 -9.45 16.69
N GLN A 32 10.30 -10.37 16.03
CA GLN A 32 10.24 -11.77 16.46
C GLN A 32 11.60 -12.46 16.23
N ASN A 33 12.05 -13.27 17.19
CA ASN A 33 13.36 -13.95 17.15
C ASN A 33 13.58 -14.79 15.88
N TYR A 34 12.53 -15.47 15.41
CA TYR A 34 12.60 -16.28 14.20
C TYR A 34 12.67 -15.44 12.91
N VAL A 35 12.18 -14.20 12.92
CA VAL A 35 12.26 -13.29 11.77
C VAL A 35 13.57 -12.51 11.80
N MET A 36 14.11 -12.18 12.97
CA MET A 36 15.38 -11.46 13.11
C MET A 36 16.52 -12.08 12.31
N GLN A 37 16.60 -13.41 12.27
CA GLN A 37 17.61 -14.12 11.47
C GLN A 37 17.44 -13.93 9.96
N TYR A 38 16.23 -13.58 9.51
CA TYR A 38 15.86 -13.39 8.10
C TYR A 38 15.41 -11.95 7.78
N VAL A 39 15.68 -10.97 8.65
CA VAL A 39 15.22 -9.58 8.47
C VAL A 39 15.68 -9.02 7.13
N SER A 40 16.91 -9.32 6.71
CA SER A 40 17.44 -8.88 5.41
C SER A 40 16.62 -9.44 4.23
N GLN A 41 16.32 -10.74 4.26
CA GLN A 41 15.51 -11.41 3.23
C GLN A 41 14.07 -10.89 3.23
N PHE A 42 13.50 -10.66 4.41
CA PHE A 42 12.15 -10.12 4.56
C PHE A 42 12.05 -8.69 4.02
N LEU A 43 13.00 -7.82 4.36
CA LEU A 43 13.05 -6.45 3.83
C LEU A 43 13.27 -6.45 2.31
N GLY A 44 14.11 -7.34 1.79
CA GLY A 44 14.29 -7.53 0.35
C GLY A 44 13.00 -7.93 -0.36
N LEU A 45 12.25 -8.89 0.19
CA LEU A 45 10.93 -9.29 -0.31
C LEU A 45 9.94 -8.13 -0.27
N PHE A 46 9.90 -7.39 0.85
CA PHE A 46 8.99 -6.25 1.02
C PHE A 46 9.25 -5.14 -0.02
N VAL A 47 10.52 -4.80 -0.26
CA VAL A 47 10.91 -3.83 -1.28
C VAL A 47 10.52 -4.32 -2.68
N ALA A 48 10.82 -5.59 -3.00
CA ALA A 48 10.46 -6.17 -4.29
C ALA A 48 8.94 -6.13 -4.54
N LEU A 49 8.14 -6.51 -3.55
CA LEU A 49 6.68 -6.45 -3.62
C LEU A 49 6.18 -5.01 -3.80
N SER A 50 6.78 -4.06 -3.09
CA SER A 50 6.42 -2.63 -3.21
C SER A 50 6.68 -2.11 -4.64
N ILE A 51 7.82 -2.48 -5.24
CA ILE A 51 8.14 -2.13 -6.63
C ILE A 51 7.13 -2.73 -7.60
N ILE A 52 6.77 -4.01 -7.42
CA ILE A 52 5.78 -4.70 -8.28
C ILE A 52 4.43 -3.98 -8.21
N ILE A 53 3.96 -3.63 -7.01
CA ILE A 53 2.69 -2.92 -6.82
C ILE A 53 2.72 -1.56 -7.55
N ILE A 54 3.80 -0.79 -7.39
CA ILE A 54 3.97 0.49 -8.09
C ILE A 54 3.94 0.29 -9.60
N GLY A 55 4.65 -0.71 -10.12
CA GLY A 55 4.64 -1.06 -11.54
C GLY A 55 3.23 -1.39 -12.05
N MET A 56 2.48 -2.19 -11.30
CA MET A 56 1.08 -2.51 -11.65
C MET A 56 0.20 -1.27 -11.69
N LEU A 57 0.32 -0.36 -10.71
CA LEU A 57 -0.45 0.88 -10.68
C LEU A 57 -0.14 1.80 -11.86
N ILE A 58 1.13 1.89 -12.26
CA ILE A 58 1.54 2.66 -13.44
C ILE A 58 0.92 2.06 -14.71
N VAL A 59 1.03 0.74 -14.90
CA VAL A 59 0.45 0.05 -16.06
C VAL A 59 -1.07 0.19 -16.09
N TRP A 60 -1.71 0.07 -14.93
CA TRP A 60 -3.15 0.25 -14.80
C TRP A 60 -3.60 1.65 -15.21
N ASN A 61 -2.91 2.69 -14.73
CA ASN A 61 -3.21 4.07 -15.12
C ASN A 61 -2.96 4.33 -16.61
N LEU A 62 -1.88 3.80 -17.18
CA LEU A 62 -1.61 3.87 -18.62
C LEU A 62 -2.72 3.21 -19.44
N LYS A 63 -3.18 2.03 -19.02
CA LYS A 63 -4.31 1.33 -19.67
C LYS A 63 -5.57 2.20 -19.65
N VAL A 64 -5.93 2.75 -18.50
CA VAL A 64 -7.12 3.62 -18.37
C VAL A 64 -7.01 4.86 -19.26
N GLU A 65 -5.83 5.48 -19.35
CA GLU A 65 -5.59 6.64 -20.21
C GLU A 65 -5.72 6.31 -21.71
N LEU A 66 -5.28 5.12 -22.12
CA LEU A 66 -5.39 4.63 -23.50
C LEU A 66 -6.85 4.32 -23.86
N GLU A 67 -7.57 3.60 -23.02
CA GLU A 67 -9.00 3.29 -23.22
C GLU A 67 -9.86 4.57 -23.30
N LYS A 68 -9.45 5.64 -22.61
CA LYS A 68 -10.12 6.94 -22.64
C LYS A 68 -9.85 7.75 -23.91
N ASN A 69 -8.70 7.55 -24.57
CA ASN A 69 -8.37 8.22 -25.84
C ASN A 69 -8.90 7.48 -27.07
N GLU A 70 -9.30 6.20 -26.93
CA GLU A 70 -9.91 5.41 -28.00
C GLU A 70 -11.44 5.58 -28.12
N SER A 71 -12.09 6.28 -27.18
CA SER A 71 -13.54 6.58 -27.18
C SER A 71 -13.86 8.02 -27.57
#